data_AF-A0A933X7S2-F1
#
_entry.id   AF-A0A933X7S2-F1
#
_cell.length_a   1.000
_cell.length_b   1.000
_cell.length_c   1.000
_cell.angle_alpha   90.00
_cell.angle_beta   90.00
_cell.angle_gamma   90.00
#
_symmetry.space_group_name_H-M   'P 1'
#
loop_
_entity.id
_entity.type
_entity.pdbx_description
1 polymer ?
#
loop_
_entity_poly.entity_id
_entity_poly.type
_entity_poly.pdbx_seq_one_letter_code
_entity_poly.pdbx_strand_id
1 'polypeptide(L)'
;MIHMALGKRKPKQEELFIPTAQLATGPGHPFYTKLNEVFASASFDDFAERLCAPYYREGGRPGIPPGVYFRMLFIGYFEGLDSQRGMAWRYADSLALRAFLGIALTEETPVHASTTIIRQRLPESVFDKVFVFVLSLLEEKGLLRGQAVAIDATNLEANAAMKSIVRKDTGEDWKQYLRDLAQAEGIANPTEEDLRRLDRGRKDKKVSNEQWESPTDPDSRIAKMKDGRPHLVYKAEHAVDLGGEAIVATTVTYADRSDPRSGPVTLSLAQANRVLAGSETEIADTVMDKGYHDNALLVRLAAQGLRTYIPERRQKSRCWVDKPVEQEKAFRANRRRVRGDKDRRLNRWRSERCERTFAHVCVKLEVVGERGCEDRPM
;
A
#
# COMPACT_ATOMS: atom_id res chain seq x y z
N MET A 1 47.43 -7.99 4.40
CA MET A 1 46.72 -7.97 5.69
C MET A 1 46.74 -6.55 6.20
N ILE A 2 45.61 -5.84 6.27
CA ILE A 2 45.59 -4.50 6.87
C ILE A 2 45.46 -4.69 8.38
N HIS A 3 46.56 -4.49 9.12
CA HIS A 3 46.52 -4.51 10.58
C HIS A 3 45.87 -3.21 11.07
N MET A 4 44.73 -3.32 11.76
CA MET A 4 44.07 -2.19 12.44
C MET A 4 44.27 -2.30 13.95
N ALA A 5 44.71 -1.21 14.58
CA ALA A 5 44.83 -1.11 16.02
C ALA A 5 43.48 -0.72 16.67
N LEU A 6 43.28 -1.13 17.93
CA LEU A 6 42.09 -0.83 18.70
C LEU A 6 42.00 0.67 19.04
N GLY A 7 40.99 1.36 18.51
CA GLY A 7 40.68 2.75 18.87
C GLY A 7 39.98 2.86 20.23
N LYS A 8 40.29 3.91 21.01
CA LYS A 8 39.57 4.27 22.25
C LYS A 8 38.84 5.60 22.06
N ARG A 9 37.57 5.67 22.47
CA ARG A 9 36.76 6.90 22.44
C ARG A 9 37.33 7.89 23.46
N LYS A 10 37.67 9.10 23.01
CA LYS A 10 38.11 10.20 23.89
C LYS A 10 36.95 11.19 24.09
N PRO A 11 36.75 11.74 25.29
CA PRO A 11 35.85 12.87 25.46
C PRO A 11 36.36 14.03 24.60
N LYS A 12 35.48 14.65 23.83
CA LYS A 12 35.79 15.80 22.98
C LYS A 12 35.12 17.03 23.59
N GLN A 13 35.85 18.13 23.67
CA GLN A 13 35.28 19.44 23.99
C GLN A 13 34.48 19.92 22.77
N GLU A 14 33.32 20.53 23.00
CA GLU A 14 32.51 21.12 21.92
C GLU A 14 33.22 22.37 21.36
N GLU A 15 33.27 22.47 20.03
CA GLU A 15 33.87 23.61 19.34
C GLU A 15 32.87 24.77 19.27
N LEU A 16 33.35 26.00 19.51
CA LEU A 16 32.52 27.21 19.43
C LEU A 16 32.10 27.54 17.99
N PHE A 17 32.94 27.21 17.01
CA PHE A 17 32.69 27.46 15.58
C PHE A 17 33.22 26.30 14.75
N ILE A 18 32.38 25.76 13.87
CA ILE A 18 32.73 24.71 12.91
C ILE A 18 32.57 25.30 11.51
N PRO A 19 33.66 25.52 10.75
CA PRO A 19 33.56 25.95 9.36
C PRO A 19 32.83 24.90 8.53
N THR A 20 31.87 25.31 7.70
CA THR A 20 31.09 24.38 6.85
C THR A 20 31.98 23.50 5.97
N ALA A 21 33.11 24.05 5.49
CA ALA A 21 34.10 23.31 4.68
C ALA A 21 34.83 22.18 5.45
N GLN A 22 34.80 22.20 6.78
CA GLN A 22 35.40 21.18 7.65
C GLN A 22 34.39 20.10 8.07
N LEU A 23 33.11 20.27 7.71
CA LEU A 23 32.12 19.25 7.99
C LEU A 23 32.48 17.97 7.24
N ALA A 24 32.61 16.89 8.00
CA ALA A 24 32.86 15.58 7.44
C ALA A 24 31.76 15.22 6.45
N THR A 25 32.11 15.18 5.18
CA THR A 25 31.26 14.58 4.16
C THR A 25 31.51 13.08 4.25
N GLY A 26 30.50 12.34 4.70
CA GLY A 26 30.49 10.89 4.51
C GLY A 26 30.55 10.56 3.00
N PRO A 27 30.61 9.29 2.61
CA PRO A 27 30.59 8.87 1.20
C PRO A 27 29.32 9.28 0.39
N GLY A 28 28.54 10.23 0.89
CA GLY A 28 27.23 10.62 0.37
C GLY A 28 26.24 9.47 0.50
N HIS A 29 24.98 9.75 0.18
CA HIS A 29 24.05 8.68 -0.18
C HIS A 29 23.84 8.79 -1.69
N PRO A 30 24.65 8.09 -2.53
CA PRO A 30 24.68 8.30 -3.98
C PRO A 30 23.29 8.26 -4.63
N PHE A 31 22.41 7.40 -4.10
CA PHE A 31 21.02 7.32 -4.51
C PHE A 31 20.23 8.64 -4.32
N TYR A 32 20.30 9.28 -3.15
CA TYR A 32 19.54 10.52 -2.91
C TYR A 32 20.15 11.71 -3.66
N THR A 33 21.48 11.72 -3.85
CA THR A 33 22.14 12.71 -4.72
C THR A 33 21.63 12.58 -6.16
N LYS A 34 21.59 11.36 -6.72
CA LYS A 34 21.05 11.12 -8.06
C LYS A 34 19.56 11.41 -8.16
N LEU A 35 18.78 11.08 -7.13
CA LEU A 35 17.35 11.40 -7.11
C LEU A 35 17.12 12.92 -7.09
N ASN A 36 17.94 13.67 -6.35
CA ASN A 36 17.93 15.13 -6.39
C ASN A 36 18.21 15.68 -7.79
N GLU A 37 19.22 15.16 -8.49
CA GLU A 37 19.53 15.57 -9.86
C GLU A 37 18.34 15.32 -10.80
N VAL A 38 17.70 14.16 -10.70
CA VAL A 38 16.51 13.81 -11.51
C VAL A 38 15.37 14.79 -11.22
N PHE A 39 15.02 15.00 -9.95
CA PHE A 39 13.92 15.90 -9.58
C PHE A 39 14.22 17.37 -9.90
N ALA A 40 15.47 17.82 -9.77
CA ALA A 40 15.88 19.15 -10.18
C ALA A 40 15.77 19.34 -11.69
N SER A 41 16.23 18.36 -12.49
CA SER A 41 16.14 18.42 -13.96
C SER A 41 14.69 18.46 -14.47
N ALA A 42 13.77 17.92 -13.68
CA ALA A 42 12.35 17.87 -13.99
C ALA A 42 11.54 19.03 -13.38
N SER A 43 12.16 19.95 -12.64
CA SER A 43 11.45 21.00 -11.88
C SER A 43 10.34 20.44 -10.98
N PHE A 44 10.61 19.31 -10.32
CA PHE A 44 9.62 18.61 -9.47
C PHE A 44 9.06 19.51 -8.35
N ASP A 45 9.92 20.29 -7.70
CA ASP A 45 9.52 21.11 -6.56
C ASP A 45 8.57 22.24 -7.01
N ASP A 46 8.89 22.94 -8.11
CA ASP A 46 8.01 23.95 -8.72
C ASP A 46 6.66 23.35 -9.13
N PHE A 47 6.66 22.14 -9.71
CA PHE A 47 5.45 21.43 -10.08
C PHE A 47 4.58 21.15 -8.85
N ALA A 48 5.17 20.57 -7.80
CA ALA A 48 4.45 20.25 -6.56
C ALA A 48 3.91 21.51 -5.87
N GLU A 49 4.68 22.59 -5.87
CA GLU A 49 4.28 23.88 -5.28
C GLU A 49 3.10 24.50 -6.02
N ARG A 50 3.16 24.59 -7.36
CA ARG A 50 2.04 25.11 -8.17
C ARG A 50 0.79 24.25 -8.03
N LEU A 51 0.96 22.93 -8.00
CA LEU A 51 -0.14 21.98 -7.86
C LEU A 51 -0.84 22.12 -6.49
N CYS A 52 -0.06 22.35 -5.44
CA CYS A 52 -0.57 22.45 -4.07
C CYS A 52 -1.02 23.86 -3.68
N ALA A 53 -0.59 24.91 -4.39
CA ALA A 53 -0.87 26.30 -4.06
C ALA A 53 -2.35 26.60 -3.72
N PRO A 54 -3.37 26.09 -4.46
CA PRO A 54 -4.77 26.34 -4.15
C PRO A 54 -5.25 25.85 -2.78
N TYR A 55 -4.51 24.91 -2.16
CA TYR A 55 -4.85 24.34 -0.85
C TYR A 55 -4.15 25.07 0.31
N TYR A 56 -3.32 26.07 0.01
CA TYR A 56 -2.59 26.87 0.99
C TYR A 56 -3.15 28.29 1.02
N ARG A 57 -3.07 28.93 2.19
CA ARG A 57 -3.46 30.32 2.34
C ARG A 57 -2.28 31.22 2.00
N GLU A 58 -2.58 32.41 1.49
CA GLU A 58 -1.58 33.47 1.38
C GLU A 58 -1.25 34.05 2.76
N GLY A 59 0.04 34.12 3.10
CA GLY A 59 0.54 34.65 4.37
C GLY A 59 0.54 33.67 5.56
N GLY A 60 1.09 34.13 6.69
CA GLY A 60 1.25 33.35 7.92
C GLY A 60 2.63 32.70 8.07
N ARG A 61 2.80 31.84 9.09
CA ARG A 61 4.04 31.07 9.30
C ARG A 61 4.26 30.14 8.10
N PRO A 62 5.41 30.21 7.42
CA PRO A 62 5.72 29.29 6.32
C PRO A 62 5.61 27.83 6.78
N GLY A 63 4.86 27.04 6.01
CA GLY A 63 4.78 25.60 6.18
C GLY A 63 5.93 24.87 5.48
N ILE A 64 5.92 23.54 5.54
CA ILE A 64 6.85 22.72 4.73
C ILE A 64 6.49 22.94 3.25
N PRO A 65 7.47 23.27 2.39
CA PRO A 65 7.22 23.36 0.95
C PRO A 65 6.68 22.03 0.40
N PRO A 66 5.65 22.05 -0.47
CA PRO A 66 5.08 20.83 -1.06
C PRO A 66 6.10 19.86 -1.67
N GLY A 67 7.11 20.35 -2.41
CA GLY A 67 8.18 19.50 -2.95
C GLY A 67 8.95 18.75 -1.85
N VAL A 68 9.30 19.44 -0.78
CA VAL A 68 9.94 18.85 0.43
C VAL A 68 9.02 17.82 1.08
N TYR A 69 7.72 18.09 1.20
CA TYR A 69 6.76 17.13 1.75
C TYR A 69 6.71 15.82 0.94
N PHE A 70 6.64 15.87 -0.38
CA PHE A 70 6.67 14.64 -1.20
C PHE A 70 8.02 13.92 -1.10
N ARG A 71 9.13 14.66 -1.03
CA ARG A 71 10.47 14.07 -0.75
C ARG A 71 10.52 13.34 0.59
N MET A 72 9.87 13.86 1.63
CA MET A 72 9.73 13.15 2.90
C MET A 72 8.97 11.81 2.74
N LEU A 73 7.91 11.77 1.91
CA LEU A 73 7.19 10.53 1.62
C LEU A 73 8.07 9.52 0.88
N PHE A 74 8.91 9.98 -0.06
CA PHE A 74 9.88 9.12 -0.73
C PHE A 74 10.90 8.52 0.24
N ILE A 75 11.42 9.29 1.20
CA ILE A 75 12.29 8.75 2.26
C ILE A 75 11.56 7.64 3.04
N GLY A 76 10.31 7.92 3.44
CA GLY A 76 9.49 6.94 4.17
C GLY A 76 9.35 5.62 3.42
N TYR A 77 9.09 5.70 2.11
CA TYR A 77 9.03 4.52 1.26
C TYR A 77 10.39 3.85 1.10
N PHE A 78 11.43 4.55 0.66
CA PHE A 78 12.74 3.94 0.35
C PHE A 78 13.45 3.34 1.57
N GLU A 79 13.23 3.89 2.76
CA GLU A 79 13.85 3.40 3.99
C GLU A 79 12.92 2.51 4.84
N GLY A 80 11.71 2.23 4.36
CA GLY A 80 10.77 1.36 5.07
C GLY A 80 10.27 1.93 6.39
N LEU A 81 10.11 3.25 6.46
CA LEU A 81 9.62 3.93 7.66
C LEU A 81 8.09 4.01 7.61
N ASP A 82 7.46 3.40 8.60
CA ASP A 82 6.00 3.24 8.70
C ASP A 82 5.31 4.36 9.52
N SER A 83 6.09 5.22 10.15
CA SER A 83 5.57 6.30 11.01
C SER A 83 6.15 7.66 10.65
N GLN A 84 5.30 8.69 10.73
CA GLN A 84 5.72 10.09 10.53
C GLN A 84 6.76 10.53 11.57
N ARG A 85 6.72 9.95 12.78
CA ARG A 85 7.72 10.17 13.82
C ARG A 85 9.06 9.52 13.46
N GLY A 86 9.03 8.27 12.99
CA GLY A 86 10.23 7.59 12.48
C GLY A 86 10.88 8.34 11.33
N MET A 87 10.09 8.83 10.36
CA MET A 87 10.59 9.74 9.32
C MET A 87 11.24 10.99 9.91
N ALA A 88 10.57 11.65 10.86
CA ALA A 88 11.07 12.87 11.49
C ALA A 88 12.42 12.70 12.18
N TRP A 89 12.58 11.64 12.96
CA TRP A 89 13.87 11.30 13.57
C TRP A 89 14.91 10.97 12.50
N ARG A 90 14.52 10.21 11.47
CA ARG A 90 15.46 9.71 10.49
C ARG A 90 16.13 10.82 9.67
N TYR A 91 15.38 11.83 9.23
CA TYR A 91 15.97 12.97 8.52
C TYR A 91 16.56 14.03 9.47
N ALA A 92 16.16 14.07 10.76
CA ALA A 92 16.84 14.90 11.76
C ALA A 92 18.29 14.44 11.99
N ASP A 93 18.50 13.12 12.06
CA ASP A 93 19.80 12.50 12.37
C ASP A 93 20.74 12.35 11.17
N SER A 94 20.35 12.81 9.97
CA SER A 94 21.03 12.47 8.72
C SER A 94 21.33 13.65 7.82
N LEU A 95 22.60 14.04 7.77
CA LEU A 95 23.08 15.10 6.88
C LEU A 95 22.74 14.85 5.40
N ALA A 96 22.80 13.58 4.96
CA ALA A 96 22.46 13.22 3.57
C ALA A 96 20.96 13.41 3.27
N LEU A 97 20.08 13.11 4.23
CA LEU A 97 18.64 13.31 4.07
C LEU A 97 18.26 14.79 4.19
N ARG A 98 18.91 15.54 5.07
CA ARG A 98 18.76 17.01 5.13
C ARG A 98 19.13 17.65 3.79
N ALA A 99 20.25 17.23 3.20
CA ALA A 99 20.65 17.68 1.87
C ALA A 99 19.64 17.27 0.78
N PHE A 100 19.06 16.06 0.86
CA PHE A 100 17.99 15.62 -0.04
C PHE A 100 16.72 16.47 0.07
N LEU A 101 16.39 16.91 1.28
CA LEU A 101 15.25 17.77 1.58
C LEU A 101 15.52 19.26 1.39
N GLY A 102 16.77 19.65 1.07
CA GLY A 102 17.16 21.06 0.95
C GLY A 102 17.22 21.83 2.28
N ILE A 103 17.29 21.12 3.41
CA ILE A 103 17.27 21.73 4.76
C ILE A 103 18.70 22.12 5.17
N ALA A 104 18.92 23.39 5.48
CA ALA A 104 20.23 23.87 5.93
C ALA A 104 20.61 23.30 7.29
N LEU A 105 21.90 23.20 7.62
CA LEU A 105 22.35 22.59 8.89
C LEU A 105 21.93 23.36 10.14
N THR A 106 21.72 24.66 10.00
CA THR A 106 21.27 25.56 11.06
C THR A 106 19.75 25.65 11.15
N GLU A 107 19.02 24.98 10.25
CA GLU A 107 17.56 24.99 10.21
C GLU A 107 16.98 23.82 11.02
N GLU A 108 15.81 24.00 11.62
CA GLU A 108 15.08 22.92 12.25
C GLU A 108 14.50 21.98 11.19
N THR A 109 14.52 20.66 11.43
CA THR A 109 13.85 19.73 10.54
C THR A 109 12.35 19.67 10.80
N PRO A 110 11.53 19.35 9.78
CA PRO A 110 10.09 19.22 9.94
C PRO A 110 9.67 18.24 11.05
N VAL A 111 8.65 18.62 11.82
CA VAL A 111 8.05 17.75 12.84
C VAL A 111 6.88 16.94 12.28
N HIS A 112 6.66 15.75 12.85
CA HIS A 112 5.62 14.81 12.40
C HIS A 112 4.20 15.42 12.34
N ALA A 113 3.86 16.34 13.24
CA ALA A 113 2.55 16.99 13.28
C ALA A 113 2.24 17.77 11.98
N SER A 114 3.25 18.43 11.41
CA SER A 114 3.11 19.17 10.15
C SER A 114 2.76 18.23 8.98
N THR A 115 3.37 17.04 8.95
CA THR A 115 3.09 16.01 7.92
C THR A 115 1.65 15.51 7.97
N THR A 116 1.07 15.37 9.16
CA THR A 116 -0.36 15.01 9.33
C THR A 116 -1.27 16.11 8.79
N ILE A 117 -0.99 17.37 9.12
CA ILE A 117 -1.80 18.52 8.67
C ILE A 117 -1.77 18.64 7.14
N ILE A 118 -0.61 18.49 6.51
CA ILE A 118 -0.49 18.55 5.05
C ILE A 118 -1.27 17.41 4.41
N ARG A 119 -1.17 16.18 4.94
CA ARG A 119 -1.92 15.03 4.42
C ARG A 119 -3.44 15.25 4.45
N GLN A 120 -3.96 15.85 5.52
CA GLN A 120 -5.40 16.15 5.65
C GLN A 120 -5.85 17.31 4.75
N ARG A 121 -4.93 18.20 4.40
CA ARG A 121 -5.19 19.38 3.56
C ARG A 121 -5.28 19.05 2.07
N LEU A 122 -4.44 18.14 1.59
CA LEU A 122 -4.33 17.81 0.18
C LEU A 122 -5.36 16.72 -0.20
N PRO A 123 -6.16 16.92 -1.25
CA PRO A 123 -7.06 15.88 -1.74
C PRO A 123 -6.30 14.79 -2.49
N GLU A 124 -6.90 13.61 -2.61
CA GLU A 124 -6.34 12.44 -3.32
C GLU A 124 -5.86 12.79 -4.74
N SER A 125 -6.63 13.59 -5.48
CA SER A 125 -6.28 14.02 -6.84
C SER A 125 -4.93 14.76 -6.97
N VAL A 126 -4.41 15.35 -5.88
CA VAL A 126 -3.05 15.93 -5.87
C VAL A 126 -2.00 14.82 -5.87
N PHE A 127 -2.21 13.78 -5.06
CA PHE A 127 -1.32 12.62 -5.01
C PHE A 127 -1.33 11.86 -6.34
N ASP A 128 -2.51 11.72 -6.98
CA ASP A 128 -2.62 11.10 -8.31
C ASP A 128 -1.80 11.84 -9.37
N LYS A 129 -1.87 13.18 -9.35
CA LYS A 129 -1.10 14.02 -10.29
C LYS A 129 0.40 13.94 -10.04
N VAL A 130 0.84 13.88 -8.78
CA VAL A 130 2.25 13.65 -8.44
C VAL A 130 2.70 12.25 -8.86
N PHE A 131 1.86 11.23 -8.68
CA PHE A 131 2.12 9.87 -9.12
C PHE A 131 2.29 9.80 -10.65
N VAL A 132 1.38 10.39 -11.41
CA VAL A 132 1.47 10.50 -12.88
C VAL A 132 2.69 11.29 -13.31
N PHE A 133 3.04 12.38 -12.61
CA PHE A 133 4.28 13.13 -12.90
C PHE A 133 5.51 12.22 -12.79
N VAL A 134 5.63 11.46 -11.70
CA VAL A 134 6.74 10.49 -11.53
C VAL A 134 6.74 9.44 -12.64
N LEU A 135 5.56 8.95 -13.04
CA LEU A 135 5.45 8.02 -14.17
C LEU A 135 5.93 8.64 -15.48
N SER A 136 5.64 9.91 -15.75
CA SER A 136 6.12 10.60 -16.95
C SER A 136 7.65 10.69 -17.00
N LEU A 137 8.31 10.87 -15.84
CA LEU A 137 9.77 10.80 -15.75
C LEU A 137 10.28 9.39 -16.05
N LEU A 138 9.58 8.35 -15.58
CA LEU A 138 9.94 6.98 -15.91
C LEU A 138 9.78 6.68 -17.40
N GLU A 139 8.74 7.21 -18.05
CA GLU A 139 8.55 7.12 -19.50
C GLU A 139 9.70 7.80 -20.26
N GLU A 140 10.05 9.04 -19.90
CA GLU A 140 11.14 9.79 -20.52
C GLU A 140 12.49 9.05 -20.41
N LYS A 141 12.71 8.34 -19.30
CA LYS A 141 13.91 7.52 -19.10
C LYS A 141 13.80 6.09 -19.68
N GLY A 142 12.71 5.76 -20.36
CA GLY A 142 12.50 4.44 -20.98
C GLY A 142 12.30 3.29 -19.98
N LEU A 143 11.85 3.61 -18.76
CA LEU A 143 11.61 2.66 -17.69
C LEU A 143 10.18 2.13 -17.67
N LEU A 144 9.22 2.75 -18.38
CA LEU A 144 7.85 2.23 -18.53
C LEU A 144 7.70 1.36 -19.79
N ARG A 145 8.22 0.13 -19.75
CA ARG A 145 8.29 -0.77 -20.92
C ARG A 145 6.93 -1.30 -21.44
N GLY A 146 5.89 -1.29 -20.62
CA GLY A 146 4.47 -1.38 -20.99
C GLY A 146 3.90 -2.69 -21.48
N GLN A 147 4.72 -3.62 -21.96
CA GLN A 147 4.17 -4.79 -22.65
C GLN A 147 3.45 -5.78 -21.73
N ALA A 148 3.92 -5.94 -20.48
CA ALA A 148 3.36 -6.87 -19.52
C ALA A 148 3.15 -6.22 -18.16
N VAL A 149 1.90 -6.19 -17.70
CA VAL A 149 1.52 -5.69 -16.37
C VAL A 149 1.06 -6.84 -15.51
N ALA A 150 1.61 -6.90 -14.30
CA ALA A 150 1.14 -7.82 -13.28
C ALA A 150 0.24 -7.11 -12.29
N ILE A 151 -0.83 -7.78 -11.85
CA ILE A 151 -1.70 -7.31 -10.78
C ILE A 151 -1.70 -8.35 -9.66
N ASP A 152 -1.50 -7.88 -8.44
CA ASP A 152 -1.56 -8.66 -7.23
C ASP A 152 -2.27 -7.87 -6.13
N ALA A 153 -2.74 -8.56 -5.10
CA ALA A 153 -3.52 -7.99 -4.01
C ALA A 153 -2.96 -8.38 -2.64
N THR A 154 -3.12 -7.48 -1.67
CA THR A 154 -2.92 -7.80 -0.26
C THR A 154 -4.07 -7.21 0.57
N ASN A 155 -4.28 -7.79 1.76
CA ASN A 155 -5.17 -7.21 2.75
C ASN A 155 -4.39 -6.20 3.61
N LEU A 156 -4.91 -4.99 3.69
CA LEU A 156 -4.41 -3.91 4.55
C LEU A 156 -5.29 -3.81 5.79
N GLU A 157 -4.70 -3.93 6.97
CA GLU A 157 -5.46 -3.80 8.22
C GLU A 157 -6.00 -2.38 8.42
N ALA A 158 -7.31 -2.29 8.67
CA ALA A 158 -8.01 -1.06 8.98
C ALA A 158 -7.60 -0.56 10.38
N ASN A 159 -7.76 0.74 10.63
CA ASN A 159 -7.57 1.29 11.98
C ASN A 159 -8.85 1.11 12.82
N ALA A 160 -9.29 -0.15 12.95
CA ALA A 160 -10.51 -0.52 13.64
C ALA A 160 -10.39 -1.92 14.25
N ALA A 161 -11.12 -2.16 15.35
CA ALA A 161 -10.99 -3.39 16.11
C ALA A 161 -12.20 -4.31 15.95
N MET A 162 -11.97 -5.61 15.79
CA MET A 162 -13.04 -6.61 15.73
C MET A 162 -13.93 -6.62 16.99
N LYS A 163 -13.41 -6.18 18.15
CA LYS A 163 -14.17 -6.11 19.40
C LYS A 163 -15.21 -4.97 19.43
N SER A 164 -15.10 -3.99 18.53
CA SER A 164 -15.97 -2.81 18.49
C SER A 164 -16.99 -2.85 17.36
N ILE A 165 -17.15 -3.99 16.68
CA ILE A 165 -18.17 -4.14 15.63
C ILE A 165 -19.58 -4.10 16.22
N VAL A 166 -20.50 -3.60 15.41
CA VAL A 166 -21.92 -3.50 15.74
C VAL A 166 -22.76 -4.15 14.65
N ARG A 167 -23.99 -4.52 15.01
CA ARG A 167 -25.02 -4.96 14.09
C ARG A 167 -25.45 -3.82 13.16
N LYS A 168 -25.55 -4.08 11.86
CA LYS A 168 -25.96 -3.07 10.85
C LYS A 168 -27.42 -2.63 10.99
N ASP A 169 -28.29 -3.54 11.41
CA ASP A 169 -29.73 -3.30 11.50
C ASP A 169 -30.15 -2.66 12.82
N THR A 170 -29.53 -3.07 13.93
CA THR A 170 -29.90 -2.62 15.28
C THR A 170 -28.88 -1.66 15.91
N GLY A 171 -27.64 -1.60 15.42
CA GLY A 171 -26.55 -0.86 16.06
C GLY A 171 -26.02 -1.52 17.34
N GLU A 172 -26.54 -2.69 17.70
CA GLU A 172 -26.15 -3.41 18.92
C GLU A 172 -24.72 -3.91 18.84
N ASP A 173 -23.95 -3.70 19.91
CA ASP A 173 -22.64 -4.31 20.05
C ASP A 173 -22.75 -5.82 20.33
N TRP A 174 -21.62 -6.52 20.26
CA TRP A 174 -21.58 -7.96 20.49
C TRP A 174 -22.13 -8.40 21.86
N LYS A 175 -21.92 -7.59 22.91
CA LYS A 175 -22.37 -7.94 24.27
C LYS A 175 -23.87 -7.76 24.38
N GLN A 176 -24.43 -6.72 23.78
CA GLN A 176 -25.86 -6.47 23.72
C GLN A 176 -26.57 -7.58 22.94
N TYR A 177 -26.05 -7.91 21.74
CA TYR A 177 -26.55 -9.04 20.96
C TYR A 177 -26.58 -10.36 21.76
N LEU A 178 -25.54 -10.66 22.55
CA LEU A 178 -25.53 -11.86 23.40
C LEU A 178 -26.57 -11.78 24.53
N ARG A 179 -26.84 -10.59 25.08
CA ARG A 179 -27.89 -10.42 26.11
C ARG A 179 -29.27 -10.66 25.53
N ASP A 180 -29.56 -10.10 24.37
CA ASP A 180 -30.87 -10.25 23.74
C ASP A 180 -31.10 -11.70 23.33
N LEU A 181 -30.06 -12.38 22.85
CA LEU A 181 -30.09 -13.82 22.59
C LEU A 181 -30.31 -14.65 23.89
N ALA A 182 -29.63 -14.31 24.99
CA ALA A 182 -29.82 -14.98 26.27
C ALA A 182 -31.24 -14.78 26.85
N GLN A 183 -31.78 -13.57 26.70
CA GLN A 183 -33.16 -13.25 27.09
C GLN A 183 -34.18 -14.01 26.24
N ALA A 184 -33.95 -14.10 24.93
CA ALA A 184 -34.78 -14.90 24.03
C ALA A 184 -34.72 -16.41 24.36
N GLU A 185 -33.58 -16.91 24.85
CA GLU A 185 -33.42 -18.28 25.39
C GLU A 185 -33.98 -18.45 26.81
N GLY A 186 -34.59 -17.42 27.40
CA GLY A 186 -35.33 -17.47 28.68
C GLY A 186 -34.55 -17.01 29.92
N ILE A 187 -33.36 -16.43 29.76
CA ILE A 187 -32.56 -15.88 30.88
C ILE A 187 -32.89 -14.40 31.04
N ALA A 188 -33.78 -14.05 31.97
CA ALA A 188 -34.26 -12.68 32.15
C ALA A 188 -33.15 -11.65 32.45
N ASN A 189 -32.19 -12.02 33.31
CA ASN A 189 -31.06 -11.18 33.73
C ASN A 189 -29.73 -11.94 33.55
N PRO A 190 -29.21 -12.05 32.31
CA PRO A 190 -28.03 -12.85 32.04
C PRO A 190 -26.78 -12.21 32.65
N THR A 191 -26.04 -12.98 33.45
CA THR A 191 -24.73 -12.57 33.97
C THR A 191 -23.66 -12.64 32.89
N GLU A 192 -22.49 -12.03 33.12
CA GLU A 192 -21.40 -12.10 32.14
C GLU A 192 -20.87 -13.52 31.94
N GLU A 193 -20.96 -14.39 32.95
CA GLU A 193 -20.63 -15.81 32.82
C GLU A 193 -21.64 -16.55 31.94
N ASP A 194 -22.94 -16.24 32.07
CA ASP A 194 -24.00 -16.80 31.22
C ASP A 194 -23.77 -16.44 29.75
N LEU A 195 -23.46 -15.17 29.46
CA LEU A 195 -23.15 -14.71 28.10
C LEU A 195 -21.92 -15.42 27.52
N ARG A 196 -20.86 -15.62 28.32
CA ARG A 196 -19.65 -16.34 27.89
C ARG A 196 -19.90 -17.83 27.66
N ARG A 197 -20.80 -18.45 28.42
CA ARG A 197 -21.20 -19.86 28.25
C ARG A 197 -22.06 -20.02 27.00
N LEU A 198 -23.03 -19.14 26.81
CA LEU A 198 -23.89 -19.09 25.63
C LEU A 198 -23.04 -18.89 24.38
N ASP A 199 -22.14 -17.91 24.37
CA ASP A 199 -21.27 -17.69 23.22
C ASP A 199 -20.37 -18.90 22.94
N ARG A 200 -19.78 -19.55 23.95
CA ARG A 200 -18.99 -20.79 23.77
C ARG A 200 -19.81 -21.93 23.15
N GLY A 201 -21.10 -22.03 23.46
CA GLY A 201 -22.00 -23.06 22.93
C GLY A 201 -22.48 -22.84 21.50
N ARG A 202 -22.36 -21.62 20.96
CA ARG A 202 -22.84 -21.29 19.61
C ARG A 202 -22.03 -21.99 18.51
N LYS A 203 -22.74 -22.64 17.59
CA LYS A 203 -22.14 -23.32 16.42
C LYS A 203 -21.89 -22.38 15.23
N ASP A 204 -22.62 -21.26 15.12
CA ASP A 204 -22.47 -20.29 14.04
C ASP A 204 -21.95 -18.94 14.56
N LYS A 205 -20.64 -18.87 14.80
CA LYS A 205 -19.93 -17.65 15.22
C LYS A 205 -19.50 -16.77 14.05
N LYS A 206 -20.16 -16.89 12.89
CA LYS A 206 -19.76 -16.12 11.71
C LYS A 206 -20.12 -14.66 11.89
N VAL A 207 -19.10 -13.82 11.80
CA VAL A 207 -19.23 -12.37 11.67
C VAL A 207 -19.17 -12.02 10.18
N SER A 208 -20.34 -11.92 9.54
CA SER A 208 -20.44 -11.59 8.12
C SER A 208 -20.52 -10.08 7.87
N ASN A 209 -19.99 -9.62 6.74
CA ASN A 209 -20.11 -8.22 6.31
C ASN A 209 -21.56 -7.78 6.01
N GLU A 210 -22.50 -8.73 5.88
CA GLU A 210 -23.93 -8.43 5.71
C GLU A 210 -24.58 -8.00 7.02
N GLN A 211 -24.08 -8.49 8.15
CA GLN A 211 -24.70 -8.30 9.47
C GLN A 211 -23.91 -7.36 10.38
N TRP A 212 -22.59 -7.25 10.17
CA TRP A 212 -21.69 -6.55 11.07
C TRP A 212 -20.90 -5.46 10.33
N GLU A 213 -20.63 -4.37 11.02
CA GLU A 213 -19.74 -3.29 10.57
C GLU A 213 -18.98 -2.66 11.73
N SER A 214 -17.99 -1.84 11.39
CA SER A 214 -17.26 -1.04 12.37
C SER A 214 -17.82 0.38 12.42
N PRO A 215 -18.25 0.88 13.59
CA PRO A 215 -18.77 2.24 13.72
C PRO A 215 -17.69 3.31 13.53
N THR A 216 -16.43 2.98 13.81
CA THR A 216 -15.29 3.91 13.63
C THR A 216 -14.71 3.88 12.23
N ASP A 217 -15.00 2.82 11.46
CA ASP A 217 -14.52 2.65 10.09
C ASP A 217 -15.53 1.84 9.25
N PRO A 218 -16.64 2.46 8.80
CA PRO A 218 -17.73 1.77 8.10
C PRO A 218 -17.33 1.18 6.74
N ASP A 219 -16.25 1.67 6.15
CA ASP A 219 -15.72 1.21 4.87
C ASP A 219 -14.86 -0.06 5.00
N SER A 220 -14.35 -0.36 6.20
CA SER A 220 -13.62 -1.59 6.45
C SER A 220 -14.49 -2.84 6.28
N ARG A 221 -13.87 -3.97 5.92
CA ARG A 221 -14.56 -5.25 5.76
C ARG A 221 -13.92 -6.33 6.60
N ILE A 222 -14.75 -7.19 7.17
CA ILE A 222 -14.35 -8.39 7.88
C ILE A 222 -13.82 -9.39 6.85
N ALA A 223 -12.52 -9.68 6.89
CA ALA A 223 -11.91 -10.76 6.12
C ALA A 223 -10.83 -11.47 6.94
N LYS A 224 -10.47 -12.68 6.51
CA LYS A 224 -9.41 -13.45 7.19
C LYS A 224 -8.03 -12.96 6.76
N MET A 225 -7.16 -12.73 7.72
CA MET A 225 -5.74 -12.46 7.50
C MET A 225 -4.95 -13.77 7.37
N LYS A 226 -3.64 -13.67 7.08
CA LYS A 226 -2.75 -14.83 6.90
C LYS A 226 -2.64 -15.73 8.14
N ASP A 227 -2.87 -15.17 9.33
CA ASP A 227 -2.92 -15.90 10.60
C ASP A 227 -4.23 -16.71 10.81
N GLY A 228 -5.17 -16.62 9.86
CA GLY A 228 -6.45 -17.31 9.86
C GLY A 228 -7.55 -16.63 10.67
N ARG A 229 -7.26 -15.53 11.37
CA ARG A 229 -8.22 -14.79 12.19
C ARG A 229 -8.97 -13.75 11.36
N PRO A 230 -10.22 -13.41 11.70
CA PRO A 230 -10.94 -12.32 11.07
C PRO A 230 -10.39 -10.97 11.59
N HIS A 231 -10.13 -10.06 10.67
CA HIS A 231 -9.75 -8.66 10.93
C HIS A 231 -10.66 -7.75 10.11
N LEU A 232 -10.74 -6.48 10.52
CA LEU A 232 -11.25 -5.41 9.67
C LEU A 232 -10.14 -4.95 8.74
N VAL A 233 -10.37 -5.08 7.44
CA VAL A 233 -9.34 -4.88 6.42
C VAL A 233 -9.90 -4.19 5.19
N TYR A 234 -8.98 -3.63 4.43
CA TYR A 234 -9.13 -3.18 3.06
C TYR A 234 -8.37 -4.12 2.14
N LYS A 235 -8.71 -4.10 0.85
CA LYS A 235 -7.91 -4.74 -0.19
C LYS A 235 -7.11 -3.68 -0.92
N ALA A 236 -5.79 -3.81 -0.91
CA ALA A 236 -4.88 -3.01 -1.71
C ALA A 236 -4.39 -3.85 -2.89
N GLU A 237 -4.51 -3.31 -4.09
CA GLU A 237 -4.01 -3.93 -5.33
C GLU A 237 -2.96 -3.02 -5.96
N HIS A 238 -1.86 -3.62 -6.42
CA HIS A 238 -0.84 -2.92 -7.20
C HIS A 238 -0.82 -3.50 -8.61
N ALA A 239 -0.81 -2.62 -9.61
CA ALA A 239 -0.43 -2.96 -10.96
C ALA A 239 1.04 -2.56 -11.18
N VAL A 240 1.86 -3.50 -11.64
CA VAL A 240 3.30 -3.32 -11.83
C VAL A 240 3.68 -3.63 -13.27
N ASP A 241 4.37 -2.69 -13.91
CA ASP A 241 5.05 -2.93 -15.19
C ASP A 241 6.19 -3.92 -14.96
N LEU A 242 6.03 -5.15 -15.46
CA LEU A 242 7.02 -6.19 -15.22
C LEU A 242 8.33 -5.91 -15.96
N GLY A 243 8.35 -5.12 -17.04
CA GLY A 243 9.58 -4.83 -17.76
C GLY A 243 10.43 -3.78 -17.06
N GLY A 244 9.78 -2.81 -16.43
CA GLY A 244 10.36 -1.65 -15.75
C GLY A 244 10.43 -1.72 -14.23
N GLU A 245 9.71 -2.67 -13.61
CA GLU A 245 9.50 -2.79 -12.17
C GLU A 245 8.75 -1.60 -11.53
N ALA A 246 8.14 -0.75 -12.36
CA ALA A 246 7.39 0.42 -11.91
C ALA A 246 5.97 0.05 -11.48
N ILE A 247 5.54 0.55 -10.32
CA ILE A 247 4.12 0.56 -9.96
C ILE A 247 3.42 1.55 -10.88
N VAL A 248 2.45 1.09 -11.67
CA VAL A 248 1.70 1.90 -12.64
C VAL A 248 0.27 2.20 -12.20
N ALA A 249 -0.24 1.48 -11.20
CA ALA A 249 -1.45 1.86 -10.48
C ALA A 249 -1.49 1.22 -9.09
N THR A 250 -2.19 1.88 -8.18
CA THR A 250 -2.56 1.35 -6.88
C THR A 250 -4.04 1.61 -6.66
N THR A 251 -4.78 0.61 -6.19
CA THR A 251 -6.19 0.77 -5.84
C THR A 251 -6.46 0.18 -4.47
N VAL A 252 -7.19 0.92 -3.63
CA VAL A 252 -7.72 0.42 -2.37
C VAL A 252 -9.23 0.23 -2.52
N THR A 253 -9.75 -0.92 -2.13
CA THR A 253 -11.16 -1.25 -2.23
C THR A 253 -11.62 -2.11 -1.05
N TYR A 254 -12.90 -2.40 -0.99
CA TYR A 254 -13.50 -3.24 0.03
C TYR A 254 -12.94 -4.67 -0.03
N ALA A 255 -12.53 -5.24 1.11
CA ALA A 255 -11.85 -6.53 1.13
C ALA A 255 -12.75 -7.73 0.77
N ASP A 256 -14.06 -7.57 0.85
CA ASP A 256 -15.05 -8.56 0.41
C ASP A 256 -15.26 -8.57 -1.12
N ARG A 257 -14.69 -7.60 -1.84
CA ARG A 257 -14.69 -7.59 -3.31
C ARG A 257 -13.71 -8.65 -3.82
N SER A 258 -14.21 -9.64 -4.54
CA SER A 258 -13.38 -10.71 -5.12
C SER A 258 -12.36 -10.17 -6.13
N ASP A 259 -11.17 -10.78 -6.20
CA ASP A 259 -10.08 -10.38 -7.10
C ASP A 259 -10.53 -10.21 -8.57
N PRO A 260 -11.34 -11.11 -9.16
CA PRO A 260 -11.83 -10.94 -10.53
C PRO A 260 -12.71 -9.70 -10.77
N ARG A 261 -13.29 -9.14 -9.70
CA ARG A 261 -14.14 -7.93 -9.76
C ARG A 261 -13.34 -6.65 -9.53
N SER A 262 -12.24 -6.71 -8.77
CA SER A 262 -11.40 -5.56 -8.46
C SER A 262 -10.29 -5.34 -9.50
N GLY A 263 -9.64 -6.41 -9.96
CA GLY A 263 -8.52 -6.35 -10.92
C GLY A 263 -8.77 -5.54 -12.21
N PRO A 264 -9.97 -5.60 -12.85
CA PRO A 264 -10.25 -4.76 -14.01
C PRO A 264 -10.22 -3.26 -13.73
N VAL A 265 -10.54 -2.83 -12.50
CA VAL A 265 -10.47 -1.41 -12.11
C VAL A 265 -9.02 -0.98 -12.02
N THR A 266 -8.17 -1.75 -11.34
CA THR A 266 -6.72 -1.50 -11.24
C THR A 266 -6.06 -1.50 -12.62
N LEU A 267 -6.45 -2.43 -13.50
CA LEU A 267 -5.93 -2.50 -14.86
C LEU A 267 -6.32 -1.28 -15.70
N SER A 268 -7.58 -0.83 -15.58
CA SER A 268 -8.05 0.37 -16.29
C SER A 268 -7.34 1.62 -15.79
N LEU A 269 -7.12 1.72 -14.47
CA LEU A 269 -6.33 2.81 -13.88
C LEU A 269 -4.87 2.76 -14.35
N ALA A 270 -4.26 1.58 -14.43
CA ALA A 270 -2.91 1.42 -14.95
C ALA A 270 -2.81 1.89 -16.41
N GLN A 271 -3.77 1.53 -17.26
CA GLN A 271 -3.82 2.00 -18.64
C GLN A 271 -3.97 3.52 -18.71
N ALA A 272 -4.87 4.10 -17.90
CA ALA A 272 -5.08 5.55 -17.84
C ALA A 272 -3.82 6.30 -17.38
N ASN A 273 -3.18 5.84 -16.31
CA ASN A 273 -1.96 6.44 -15.77
C ASN A 273 -0.80 6.42 -16.78
N ARG A 274 -0.68 5.34 -17.56
CA ARG A 274 0.32 5.26 -18.65
C ARG A 274 0.06 6.29 -19.73
N VAL A 275 -1.20 6.42 -20.18
CA VAL A 275 -1.58 7.42 -21.19
C VAL A 275 -1.30 8.83 -20.66
N LEU A 276 -1.66 9.12 -19.41
CA LEU A 276 -1.39 10.41 -18.78
C LEU A 276 0.10 10.68 -18.59
N ALA A 277 0.92 9.64 -18.43
CA ALA A 277 2.37 9.72 -18.36
C ALA A 277 3.04 9.91 -19.74
N GLY A 278 2.28 9.88 -20.84
CA GLY A 278 2.79 10.04 -22.20
C GLY A 278 3.24 8.74 -22.88
N SER A 279 2.97 7.57 -22.29
CA SER A 279 3.30 6.28 -22.90
C SER A 279 2.35 5.95 -24.05
N GLU A 280 2.90 5.76 -25.24
CA GLU A 280 2.17 5.22 -26.41
C GLU A 280 2.00 3.68 -26.35
N THR A 281 2.72 3.01 -25.45
CA THR A 281 2.67 1.55 -25.32
C THR A 281 1.42 1.10 -24.56
N GLU A 282 0.54 0.38 -25.26
CA GLU A 282 -0.61 -0.30 -24.66
C GLU A 282 -0.21 -1.58 -23.92
N ILE A 283 -0.93 -1.88 -22.85
CA ILE A 283 -0.76 -3.13 -22.12
C ILE A 283 -1.26 -4.28 -23.00
N ALA A 284 -0.38 -5.25 -23.30
CA ALA A 284 -0.72 -6.39 -24.14
C ALA A 284 -0.86 -7.70 -23.35
N ASP A 285 -0.07 -7.86 -22.28
CA ASP A 285 -0.05 -9.02 -21.40
C ASP A 285 -0.46 -8.62 -19.99
N THR A 286 -1.42 -9.35 -19.41
CA THR A 286 -1.81 -9.20 -18.01
C THR A 286 -1.56 -10.49 -17.24
N VAL A 287 -0.81 -10.37 -16.16
CA VAL A 287 -0.35 -11.49 -15.31
C VAL A 287 -1.00 -11.33 -13.96
N MET A 288 -1.73 -12.34 -13.52
CA MET A 288 -2.43 -12.30 -12.24
C MET A 288 -2.30 -13.63 -11.55
N ASP A 289 -2.46 -13.63 -10.23
CA ASP A 289 -2.43 -14.84 -9.43
C ASP A 289 -3.69 -15.72 -9.68
N LYS A 290 -3.72 -16.88 -9.03
CA LYS A 290 -4.83 -17.84 -9.17
C LYS A 290 -6.16 -17.33 -8.59
N GLY A 291 -6.13 -16.37 -7.68
CA GLY A 291 -7.29 -15.67 -7.12
C GLY A 291 -8.13 -15.02 -8.22
N TYR A 292 -7.49 -14.43 -9.22
CA TYR A 292 -8.15 -13.78 -10.37
C TYR A 292 -8.74 -14.75 -11.40
N HIS A 293 -8.52 -16.06 -11.31
CA HIS A 293 -9.04 -16.98 -12.33
C HIS A 293 -10.59 -17.08 -12.29
N ASP A 294 -11.22 -16.41 -13.24
CA ASP A 294 -12.66 -16.41 -13.48
C ASP A 294 -12.99 -16.37 -14.99
N ASN A 295 -14.02 -17.10 -15.41
CA ASN A 295 -14.38 -17.21 -16.82
C ASN A 295 -14.86 -15.87 -17.40
N ALA A 296 -15.65 -15.10 -16.66
CA ALA A 296 -16.17 -13.83 -17.15
C ALA A 296 -15.05 -12.79 -17.24
N LEU A 297 -14.11 -12.79 -16.29
CA LEU A 297 -12.90 -11.98 -16.38
C LEU A 297 -12.09 -12.31 -17.63
N LEU A 298 -11.82 -13.60 -17.89
CA LEU A 298 -11.04 -14.02 -19.06
C LEU A 298 -11.69 -13.56 -20.38
N VAL A 299 -13.02 -13.65 -20.49
CA VAL A 299 -13.76 -13.15 -21.66
C VAL A 299 -13.64 -11.64 -21.77
N ARG A 300 -13.84 -10.90 -20.67
CA ARG A 300 -13.74 -9.43 -20.65
C ARG A 300 -12.37 -8.95 -21.12
N LEU A 301 -11.30 -9.54 -20.59
CA LEU A 301 -9.93 -9.15 -20.95
C LEU A 301 -9.60 -9.54 -22.40
N ALA A 302 -10.05 -10.71 -22.86
CA ALA A 302 -9.89 -11.11 -24.26
C ALA A 302 -10.62 -10.17 -25.24
N ALA A 303 -11.81 -9.69 -24.88
CA ALA A 303 -12.55 -8.71 -25.68
C ALA A 303 -11.84 -7.34 -25.77
N GLN A 304 -10.97 -7.02 -24.81
CA GLN A 304 -10.10 -5.84 -24.81
C GLN A 304 -8.76 -6.08 -25.55
N GLY A 305 -8.59 -7.24 -26.20
CA GLY A 305 -7.34 -7.59 -26.88
C GLY A 305 -6.21 -8.07 -25.96
N LEU A 306 -6.46 -8.20 -24.66
CA LEU A 306 -5.45 -8.55 -23.66
C LEU A 306 -5.15 -10.05 -23.63
N ARG A 307 -3.87 -10.39 -23.48
CA ARG A 307 -3.41 -11.76 -23.27
C ARG A 307 -3.25 -12.02 -21.78
N THR A 308 -4.05 -12.93 -21.26
CA THR A 308 -4.06 -13.31 -19.85
C THR A 308 -3.08 -14.46 -19.55
N TYR A 309 -2.41 -14.36 -18.40
CA TYR A 309 -1.53 -15.38 -17.79
C TYR A 309 -1.99 -15.61 -16.35
N ILE A 310 -3.12 -16.31 -16.19
CA ILE A 310 -3.79 -16.51 -14.90
C ILE A 310 -3.86 -18.01 -14.60
N PRO A 311 -3.12 -18.53 -13.60
CA PRO A 311 -3.13 -19.95 -13.27
C PRO A 311 -4.52 -20.49 -12.94
N GLU A 312 -4.83 -21.70 -13.41
CA GLU A 312 -6.14 -22.29 -13.21
C GLU A 312 -6.40 -22.74 -11.77
N ARG A 313 -7.64 -22.54 -11.29
CA ARG A 313 -8.12 -23.21 -10.08
C ARG A 313 -8.17 -24.73 -10.29
N ARG A 314 -7.64 -25.49 -9.32
CA ARG A 314 -7.75 -26.97 -9.34
C ARG A 314 -9.23 -27.33 -9.25
N GLN A 315 -9.73 -28.09 -10.21
CA GLN A 315 -11.11 -28.59 -10.25
C GLN A 315 -11.09 -30.08 -10.53
N LYS A 316 -12.00 -30.84 -9.89
CA LYS A 316 -12.08 -32.31 -10.04
C LYS A 316 -12.52 -32.72 -11.45
N SER A 317 -13.46 -31.99 -12.05
CA SER A 317 -13.91 -32.17 -13.43
C SER A 317 -14.46 -30.85 -13.96
N ARG A 318 -14.37 -30.62 -15.28
CA ARG A 318 -14.93 -29.42 -15.93
C ARG A 318 -15.64 -29.83 -17.21
N CYS A 319 -16.95 -29.57 -17.26
CA CYS A 319 -17.80 -29.73 -18.42
C CYS A 319 -18.07 -28.36 -19.08
N TRP A 320 -18.15 -28.34 -20.42
CA TRP A 320 -18.39 -27.14 -21.23
C TRP A 320 -19.76 -27.13 -21.93
N VAL A 321 -20.54 -28.20 -21.80
CA VAL A 321 -21.81 -28.37 -22.51
C VAL A 321 -22.81 -27.25 -22.18
N ASP A 322 -22.86 -26.81 -20.93
CA ASP A 322 -23.81 -25.79 -20.46
C ASP A 322 -23.20 -24.37 -20.39
N LYS A 323 -22.05 -24.12 -21.04
CA LYS A 323 -21.31 -22.86 -20.93
C LYS A 323 -21.24 -22.11 -22.25
N PRO A 324 -21.24 -20.76 -22.23
CA PRO A 324 -21.05 -19.97 -23.45
C PRO A 324 -19.74 -20.31 -24.15
N VAL A 325 -19.79 -20.43 -25.47
CA VAL A 325 -18.63 -20.76 -26.34
C VAL A 325 -17.47 -19.79 -26.12
N GLU A 326 -17.76 -18.51 -25.92
CA GLU A 326 -16.73 -17.50 -25.64
C GLU A 326 -15.96 -17.76 -24.35
N GLN A 327 -16.64 -18.26 -23.30
CA GLN A 327 -15.96 -18.63 -22.06
C GLN A 327 -15.02 -19.82 -22.27
N GLU A 328 -15.45 -20.82 -23.05
CA GLU A 328 -14.60 -21.95 -23.39
C GLU A 328 -13.37 -21.52 -24.18
N LYS A 329 -13.57 -20.67 -25.19
CA LYS A 329 -12.50 -20.13 -26.04
C LYS A 329 -11.49 -19.32 -25.23
N ALA A 330 -11.96 -18.37 -24.41
CA ALA A 330 -11.10 -17.55 -23.55
C ALA A 330 -10.34 -18.40 -22.54
N PHE A 331 -11.01 -19.37 -21.92
CA PHE A 331 -10.41 -20.32 -21.01
C PHE A 331 -9.31 -21.16 -21.67
N ARG A 332 -9.60 -21.80 -22.81
CA ARG A 332 -8.63 -22.62 -23.55
C ARG A 332 -7.45 -21.78 -24.04
N ALA A 333 -7.67 -20.54 -24.45
CA ALA A 333 -6.61 -19.60 -24.80
C ALA A 333 -5.68 -19.28 -23.62
N ASN A 334 -6.25 -18.95 -22.45
CA ASN A 334 -5.49 -18.75 -21.21
C ASN A 334 -4.70 -20.01 -20.82
N ARG A 335 -5.34 -21.19 -20.84
CA ARG A 335 -4.71 -22.48 -20.54
C ARG A 335 -3.50 -22.78 -21.43
N ARG A 336 -3.60 -22.48 -22.72
CA ARG A 336 -2.46 -22.63 -23.65
C ARG A 336 -1.30 -21.71 -23.27
N ARG A 337 -1.58 -20.45 -22.90
CA ARG A 337 -0.57 -19.48 -22.47
C ARG A 337 0.11 -19.89 -21.17
N VAL A 338 -0.67 -20.28 -20.16
CA VAL A 338 -0.18 -20.71 -18.84
C VAL A 338 0.76 -21.92 -18.90
N ARG A 339 0.66 -22.74 -19.95
CA ARG A 339 1.55 -23.89 -20.16
C ARG A 339 2.84 -23.56 -20.93
N GLY A 340 2.96 -22.35 -21.47
CA GLY A 340 4.12 -21.94 -22.26
C GLY A 340 5.25 -21.34 -21.43
N ASP A 341 6.46 -21.27 -22.01
CA ASP A 341 7.64 -20.73 -21.31
C ASP A 341 7.54 -19.23 -20.99
N LYS A 342 6.76 -18.48 -21.78
CA LYS A 342 6.48 -17.07 -21.49
C LYS A 342 5.75 -16.92 -20.15
N ASP A 343 4.80 -17.81 -19.83
CA ASP A 343 4.09 -17.78 -18.54
C ASP A 343 5.06 -18.01 -17.38
N ARG A 344 5.92 -19.02 -17.49
CA ARG A 344 6.92 -19.34 -16.44
C ARG A 344 7.78 -18.12 -16.11
N ARG A 345 8.25 -17.40 -17.14
CA ARG A 345 9.02 -16.17 -16.96
C ARG A 345 8.19 -15.05 -16.31
N LEU A 346 6.98 -14.82 -16.79
CA LEU A 346 6.11 -13.75 -16.31
C LEU A 346 5.63 -13.99 -14.87
N ASN A 347 5.27 -15.21 -14.51
CA ASN A 347 4.89 -15.55 -13.14
C ASN A 347 6.08 -15.50 -12.17
N ARG A 348 7.29 -15.87 -12.62
CA ARG A 348 8.51 -15.64 -11.83
C ARG A 348 8.71 -14.15 -11.56
N TRP A 349 8.62 -13.33 -12.60
CA TRP A 349 8.73 -11.87 -12.47
C TRP A 349 7.62 -11.29 -11.59
N ARG A 350 6.38 -11.77 -11.69
CA ARG A 350 5.28 -11.35 -10.80
C ARG A 350 5.64 -11.61 -9.34
N SER A 351 6.04 -12.82 -8.99
CA SER A 351 6.42 -13.13 -7.60
C SER A 351 7.64 -12.32 -7.15
N GLU A 352 8.67 -12.17 -7.98
CA GLU A 352 9.87 -11.42 -7.60
C GLU A 352 9.64 -9.91 -7.50
N ARG A 353 8.80 -9.32 -8.36
CA ARG A 353 8.67 -7.86 -8.54
C ARG A 353 7.44 -7.28 -7.88
N CYS A 354 6.28 -7.94 -7.98
CA CYS A 354 5.05 -7.44 -7.36
C CYS A 354 5.05 -7.65 -5.84
N GLU A 355 5.53 -8.78 -5.32
CA GLU A 355 5.52 -9.02 -3.88
C GLU A 355 6.34 -7.95 -3.11
N ARG A 356 7.41 -7.43 -3.73
CA ARG A 356 8.24 -6.35 -3.16
C ARG A 356 7.46 -5.05 -2.96
N THR A 357 6.51 -4.73 -3.83
CA THR A 357 5.77 -3.46 -3.73
C THR A 357 4.86 -3.41 -2.49
N PHE A 358 4.53 -4.58 -1.93
CA PHE A 358 3.72 -4.70 -0.73
C PHE A 358 4.50 -4.70 0.57
N ALA A 359 5.84 -4.68 0.53
CA ALA A 359 6.67 -4.71 1.74
C ALA A 359 6.23 -3.63 2.74
N HIS A 360 6.04 -2.39 2.26
CA HIS A 360 5.62 -1.25 3.10
C HIS A 360 4.16 -1.34 3.59
N VAL A 361 3.32 -2.11 2.91
CA VAL A 361 1.89 -2.24 3.23
C VAL A 361 1.65 -3.40 4.21
N CYS A 362 2.50 -4.43 4.19
CA CYS A 362 2.32 -5.67 4.96
C CYS A 362 3.07 -5.71 6.31
N VAL A 363 4.03 -4.80 6.57
CA VAL A 363 4.87 -4.79 7.79
C VAL A 363 4.08 -4.58 9.10
N LYS A 364 2.77 -4.33 9.04
CA LYS A 364 1.88 -4.41 10.22
C LYS A 364 1.89 -5.77 10.95
N LEU A 365 2.42 -6.84 10.35
CA LEU A 365 2.23 -8.20 10.86
C LEU A 365 3.29 -8.72 11.86
N GLU A 366 4.37 -7.99 12.18
CA GLU A 366 5.41 -8.54 13.08
C GLU A 366 5.73 -7.72 14.34
N VAL A 367 5.14 -6.53 14.58
CA VAL A 367 5.51 -5.70 15.75
C VAL A 367 4.42 -5.52 16.80
N VAL A 368 3.14 -5.82 16.51
CA VAL A 368 2.08 -5.79 17.56
C VAL A 368 1.86 -7.19 18.12
N GLY A 369 2.95 -7.80 18.54
CA GLY A 369 3.02 -9.15 19.07
C GLY A 369 3.67 -9.26 20.43
N GLU A 370 4.02 -8.16 21.10
CA GLU A 370 4.48 -8.24 22.49
C GLU A 370 4.01 -7.05 23.33
N ARG A 371 3.15 -7.39 24.30
CA ARG A 371 3.05 -6.81 25.65
C ARG A 371 2.68 -5.33 25.75
N GLY A 372 1.51 -5.11 26.35
CA GLY A 372 1.24 -3.87 27.05
C GLY A 372 2.40 -3.54 27.99
N CYS A 373 2.97 -2.36 27.79
CA CYS A 373 3.77 -1.70 28.79
C CYS A 373 3.20 -0.30 28.91
N GLU A 374 2.70 -0.03 30.11
CA GLU A 374 2.12 1.22 30.55
C GLU A 374 3.03 2.41 30.21
N ASP A 375 2.39 3.52 29.85
CA ASP A 375 2.96 4.84 29.93
C ASP A 375 3.67 5.01 31.29
N ARG A 376 4.98 5.22 31.25
CA ARG A 376 5.67 5.97 32.30
C ARG A 376 6.41 7.14 31.65
N PRO A 377 6.15 8.39 32.10
CA PRO A 377 6.87 9.55 31.63
C PRO A 377 8.30 9.53 32.17
N MET A 378 9.25 10.03 31.38
CA MET A 378 10.48 10.61 31.93
C MET A 378 10.27 12.08 32.22
#